data_AF-A0A8H7QL72-F1
#
_entry.id   AF-A0A8H7QL72-F1
#
_cell.length_a   1.000
_cell.length_b   1.000
_cell.length_c   1.000
_cell.angle_alpha   90.00
_cell.angle_beta   90.00
_cell.angle_gamma   90.00
#
_symmetry.space_group_name_H-M   'P 1'
#
loop_
_entity.id
_entity.type
_entity.pdbx_description
1 polymer ?
#
loop_
_entity_poly.entity_id
_entity_poly.type
_entity_poly.pdbx_seq_one_letter_code
_entity_poly.pdbx_strand_id
1 'polypeptide(L)'
;MGAGASKNKITSQDKAILDLKVQRDKLKRYQKNLNVVIEKEVEAAKLALTQGNKKKALLALKKKKYQVQLLDKTDQQLMNLEELTHSIEYALVEKEILEGLKSGNAVLNEIHKETSVEAVEKLMDDTAEAIAYQNEIDEMLTGLMTSEDEEEIMKELDELREQELSAELPDVPNNKLPEVDIVDKLPEVPTHAPSGGKEAAKPSKERQAMLA
;
A
#
# COMPACT_ATOMS: atom_id res chain seq x y z
N MET A 1 6.53 -43.89 23.81
CA MET A 1 5.49 -43.09 23.14
C MET A 1 5.33 -41.80 23.94
N GLY A 2 5.96 -40.73 23.47
CA GLY A 2 6.01 -39.45 24.19
C GLY A 2 4.69 -38.70 24.04
N ALA A 3 4.09 -38.35 25.17
CA ALA A 3 2.93 -37.48 25.23
C ALA A 3 3.29 -36.11 24.64
N GLY A 4 2.78 -35.83 23.44
CA GLY A 4 2.73 -34.48 22.88
C GLY A 4 1.78 -33.64 23.72
N ALA A 5 2.28 -33.07 24.82
CA ALA A 5 1.56 -32.02 25.53
C ALA A 5 1.36 -30.86 24.55
N SER A 6 0.11 -30.63 24.13
CA SER A 6 -0.30 -29.52 23.29
C SER A 6 0.12 -28.21 23.96
N LYS A 7 1.19 -27.61 23.42
CA LYS A 7 1.73 -26.33 23.89
C LYS A 7 0.87 -25.20 23.34
N ASN A 8 -0.37 -25.09 23.82
CA ASN A 8 -1.09 -23.81 23.78
C ASN A 8 -0.38 -22.89 24.78
N LYS A 9 0.76 -22.33 24.37
CA LYS A 9 1.49 -21.34 25.16
C LYS A 9 0.66 -20.08 25.15
N ILE A 10 0.15 -19.71 26.34
CA ILE A 10 -0.49 -18.42 26.56
C ILE A 10 0.52 -17.34 26.17
N THR A 11 0.17 -16.54 25.17
CA THR A 11 1.03 -15.48 24.64
C THR A 11 0.89 -14.23 25.52
N SER A 12 1.82 -13.29 25.42
CA SER A 12 1.72 -12.02 26.16
C SER A 12 0.47 -11.22 25.76
N GLN A 13 0.02 -11.37 24.52
CA GLN A 13 -1.21 -10.81 23.97
C GLN A 13 -2.44 -11.39 24.65
N ASP A 14 -2.50 -12.72 24.81
CA ASP A 14 -3.61 -13.41 25.49
C ASP A 14 -3.74 -12.95 26.95
N LYS A 15 -2.61 -12.75 27.62
CA LYS A 15 -2.58 -12.21 28.98
C LYS A 15 -3.09 -10.76 29.03
N ALA A 16 -2.70 -9.92 28.08
CA ALA A 16 -3.18 -8.53 28.01
C ALA A 16 -4.70 -8.46 27.74
N ILE A 17 -5.22 -9.30 26.84
CA ILE A 17 -6.67 -9.41 26.57
C ILE A 17 -7.42 -9.90 27.80
N LEU A 18 -6.86 -10.89 28.52
CA LEU A 18 -7.43 -11.35 29.78
C LEU A 18 -7.49 -10.24 30.82
N ASP A 19 -6.40 -9.47 30.99
CA ASP A 19 -6.33 -8.38 31.95
C ASP A 19 -7.38 -7.29 31.63
N LEU A 20 -7.56 -6.94 30.36
CA LEU A 20 -8.64 -6.05 29.91
C LEU A 20 -10.03 -6.63 30.23
N LYS A 21 -10.30 -7.90 29.89
CA LYS A 21 -11.58 -8.55 30.19
C LYS A 21 -11.86 -8.59 31.70
N VAL A 22 -10.85 -8.82 32.53
CA VAL A 22 -10.96 -8.78 33.99
C VAL A 22 -11.29 -7.35 34.47
N GLN A 23 -10.65 -6.33 33.92
CA GLN A 23 -10.97 -4.93 34.23
C GLN A 23 -12.40 -4.56 33.83
N ARG A 24 -12.87 -4.99 32.65
CA ARG A 24 -14.27 -4.85 32.21
C ARG A 24 -15.23 -5.42 33.23
N ASP A 25 -14.99 -6.65 33.68
CA ASP A 25 -15.87 -7.35 34.60
C ASP A 25 -15.84 -6.72 36.02
N LYS A 26 -14.73 -6.11 36.41
CA LYS A 26 -14.64 -5.29 37.62
C LYS A 26 -15.46 -4.01 37.48
N LEU A 27 -15.39 -3.31 36.35
CA LEU A 27 -16.20 -2.13 36.07
C LEU A 27 -17.69 -2.45 36.04
N LYS A 28 -18.12 -3.57 35.40
CA LYS A 28 -19.52 -4.02 35.43
C LYS A 28 -20.03 -4.30 36.85
N ARG A 29 -19.19 -4.91 37.70
CA ARG A 29 -19.51 -5.10 39.12
C ARG A 29 -19.61 -3.76 39.86
N TYR A 30 -18.71 -2.83 39.58
CA TYR A 30 -18.73 -1.49 40.17
C TYR A 30 -19.98 -0.70 39.76
N GLN A 31 -20.36 -0.76 38.48
CA GLN A 31 -21.59 -0.17 37.92
C GLN A 31 -22.83 -0.72 38.64
N LYS A 32 -22.94 -2.05 38.80
CA LYS A 32 -24.04 -2.69 39.55
C LYS A 32 -24.09 -2.20 40.99
N ASN A 33 -22.95 -2.08 41.66
CA ASN A 33 -22.89 -1.55 43.02
C ASN A 33 -23.34 -0.08 43.07
N LEU A 34 -22.89 0.76 42.13
CA LEU A 34 -23.32 2.17 42.03
C LEU A 34 -24.84 2.28 41.89
N ASN A 35 -25.46 1.47 41.05
CA ASN A 35 -26.92 1.45 40.88
C ASN A 35 -27.64 1.15 42.21
N VAL A 36 -27.17 0.15 42.97
CA VAL A 36 -27.73 -0.17 44.30
C VAL A 36 -27.57 1.00 45.27
N VAL A 37 -26.44 1.73 45.23
CA VAL A 37 -26.27 2.91 46.10
C VAL A 37 -27.19 4.05 45.66
N ILE A 38 -27.38 4.26 44.36
CA ILE A 38 -28.30 5.28 43.82
C ILE A 38 -29.73 5.00 44.28
N GLU A 39 -30.18 3.75 44.21
CA GLU A 39 -31.50 3.32 44.71
C GLU A 39 -31.66 3.63 46.21
N LYS A 40 -30.64 3.30 47.01
CA LYS A 40 -30.63 3.61 48.45
C LYS A 40 -30.69 5.11 48.75
N GLU A 41 -29.97 5.94 47.99
CA GLU A 41 -30.03 7.40 48.15
C GLU A 41 -31.40 7.97 47.75
N VAL A 42 -32.06 7.36 46.75
CA VAL A 42 -33.45 7.70 46.38
C VAL A 42 -34.42 7.34 47.49
N GLU A 43 -34.31 6.16 48.08
CA GLU A 43 -35.11 5.74 49.24
C GLU A 43 -34.87 6.65 50.45
N ALA A 44 -33.61 6.95 50.75
CA ALA A 44 -33.23 7.87 51.83
C ALA A 44 -33.80 9.28 51.62
N ALA A 45 -33.80 9.77 50.38
CA ALA A 45 -34.44 11.04 50.03
C ALA A 45 -35.95 11.00 50.24
N LYS A 46 -36.63 9.93 49.81
CA LYS A 46 -38.08 9.72 50.02
C LYS A 46 -38.43 9.70 51.51
N LEU A 47 -37.68 8.94 52.31
CA LEU A 47 -37.87 8.86 53.77
C LEU A 47 -37.63 10.21 54.46
N ALA A 48 -36.64 10.99 54.02
CA ALA A 48 -36.39 12.31 54.58
C ALA A 48 -37.51 13.31 54.23
N LEU A 49 -38.16 13.16 53.07
CA LEU A 49 -39.32 13.96 52.68
C LEU A 49 -40.57 13.62 53.50
N THR A 50 -40.84 12.34 53.75
CA THR A 50 -41.98 11.93 54.60
C THR A 50 -41.82 12.40 56.05
N GLN A 51 -40.58 12.49 56.54
CA GLN A 51 -40.26 13.03 57.86
C GLN A 51 -40.24 14.58 57.91
N GLY A 52 -40.53 15.27 56.80
CA GLY A 52 -40.52 16.74 56.71
C GLY A 52 -39.12 17.37 56.76
N ASN A 53 -38.04 16.59 56.75
CA ASN A 53 -36.68 17.08 56.86
C ASN A 53 -36.08 17.43 55.48
N LYS A 54 -36.40 18.63 55.00
CA LYS A 54 -35.94 19.16 53.70
C LYS A 54 -34.41 19.20 53.56
N LYS A 55 -33.67 19.53 54.63
CA LYS A 55 -32.20 19.63 54.58
C LYS A 55 -31.56 18.27 54.31
N LYS A 56 -32.05 17.21 54.96
CA LYS A 56 -31.58 15.84 54.76
C LYS A 56 -31.95 15.29 53.38
N ALA A 57 -33.15 15.60 52.89
CA ALA A 57 -33.58 15.23 51.54
C ALA A 57 -32.70 15.88 50.45
N LEU A 58 -32.37 17.17 50.59
CA LEU A 58 -31.47 17.87 49.66
C LEU A 58 -30.05 17.27 49.64
N LEU A 59 -29.53 16.86 50.79
CA LEU A 59 -28.23 16.19 50.88
C LEU A 59 -28.24 14.86 50.12
N ALA A 60 -29.26 14.01 50.34
CA ALA A 60 -29.41 12.73 49.66
C ALA A 60 -29.52 12.90 48.13
N LEU A 61 -30.27 13.90 47.67
CA LEU A 61 -30.37 14.22 46.24
C LEU A 61 -29.02 14.68 45.63
N LYS A 62 -28.22 15.45 46.38
CA LYS A 62 -26.86 15.83 45.94
C LYS A 62 -25.95 14.60 45.82
N LYS A 63 -26.00 13.69 46.79
CA LYS A 63 -25.25 12.42 46.76
C LYS A 63 -25.67 11.55 45.58
N LYS A 64 -26.98 11.42 45.35
CA LYS A 64 -27.54 10.74 44.17
C LYS A 64 -26.98 11.34 42.88
N LYS A 65 -27.00 12.67 42.72
CA LYS A 65 -26.47 13.33 41.50
C LYS A 65 -24.99 13.02 41.28
N TYR A 66 -24.19 13.04 42.35
CA TYR A 66 -22.77 12.67 42.25
C TYR A 66 -22.57 11.22 41.83
N GLN A 67 -23.34 10.28 42.38
CA GLN A 67 -23.27 8.87 42.00
C GLN A 67 -23.71 8.62 40.55
N VAL A 68 -24.72 9.33 40.06
CA VAL A 68 -25.12 9.29 38.65
C VAL A 68 -23.99 9.78 37.75
N GLN A 69 -23.34 10.90 38.09
CA GLN A 69 -22.17 11.36 37.33
C GLN A 69 -21.01 10.37 37.35
N LEU A 70 -20.84 9.63 38.45
CA LEU A 70 -19.81 8.59 38.55
C LEU A 70 -20.19 7.35 37.75
N LEU A 71 -21.48 7.01 37.68
CA LEU A 71 -22.02 5.95 36.82
C LEU A 71 -21.76 6.29 35.36
N ASP A 72 -22.11 7.51 34.91
CA ASP A 72 -21.88 7.96 33.53
C ASP A 72 -20.40 7.85 33.13
N LYS A 73 -19.48 8.25 34.02
CA LYS A 73 -18.04 8.10 33.80
C LYS A 73 -17.61 6.63 33.73
N THR A 74 -18.19 5.79 34.57
CA THR A 74 -17.92 4.34 34.57
C THR A 74 -18.41 3.70 33.27
N ASP A 75 -19.57 4.12 32.76
CA ASP A 75 -20.14 3.63 31.50
C ASP A 75 -19.29 4.05 30.30
N GLN A 76 -18.80 5.30 30.28
CA GLN A 76 -17.84 5.76 29.27
C GLN A 76 -16.54 4.94 29.31
N GLN A 77 -16.00 4.70 30.50
CA GLN A 77 -14.79 3.87 30.66
C GLN A 77 -15.04 2.43 30.21
N LEU A 78 -16.22 1.88 30.48
CA LEU A 78 -16.60 0.54 30.05
C LEU A 78 -16.66 0.45 28.52
N MET A 79 -17.28 1.43 27.87
CA MET A 79 -17.36 1.50 26.41
C MET A 79 -15.98 1.58 25.77
N ASN A 80 -15.11 2.46 26.29
CA ASN A 80 -13.73 2.58 25.80
C ASN A 80 -12.94 1.26 25.95
N LEU A 81 -13.19 0.52 27.03
CA LEU A 81 -12.48 -0.74 27.29
C LEU A 81 -13.02 -1.88 26.41
N GLU A 82 -14.32 -1.89 26.12
CA GLU A 82 -14.93 -2.81 25.15
C GLU A 82 -14.44 -2.52 23.72
N GLU A 83 -14.36 -1.25 23.32
CA GLU A 83 -13.78 -0.83 22.04
C GLU A 83 -12.33 -1.26 21.92
N LEU A 84 -11.48 -0.96 22.92
CA LEU A 84 -10.07 -1.37 22.93
C LEU A 84 -9.90 -2.89 22.83
N THR A 85 -10.74 -3.65 23.55
CA THR A 85 -10.70 -5.12 23.48
C THR A 85 -11.03 -5.60 22.07
N HIS A 86 -12.07 -5.04 21.44
CA HIS A 86 -12.46 -5.38 20.09
C HIS A 86 -11.39 -5.00 19.06
N SER A 87 -10.78 -3.82 19.18
CA SER A 87 -9.69 -3.38 18.30
C SER A 87 -8.48 -4.31 18.38
N ILE A 88 -8.13 -4.79 19.57
CA ILE A 88 -7.02 -5.74 19.75
C ILE A 88 -7.36 -7.09 19.13
N GLU A 89 -8.57 -7.61 19.35
CA GLU A 89 -9.02 -8.87 18.75
C GLU A 89 -9.04 -8.78 17.22
N TYR A 90 -9.50 -7.65 16.67
CA TYR A 90 -9.47 -7.39 15.24
C TYR A 90 -8.03 -7.33 14.69
N ALA A 91 -7.12 -6.63 15.38
CA ALA A 91 -5.71 -6.56 14.98
C ALA A 91 -5.01 -7.93 14.99
N LEU A 92 -5.43 -8.85 15.87
CA LEU A 92 -4.94 -10.23 15.86
C LEU A 92 -5.39 -10.98 14.59
N VAL A 93 -6.66 -10.82 14.19
CA VAL A 93 -7.16 -11.42 12.94
C VAL A 93 -6.46 -10.80 11.73
N GLU A 94 -6.25 -9.48 11.73
CA GLU A 94 -5.51 -8.80 10.66
C GLU A 94 -4.08 -9.32 10.54
N LYS A 95 -3.41 -9.59 11.66
CA LYS A 95 -2.09 -10.24 11.67
C LYS A 95 -2.11 -11.61 11.00
N GLU A 96 -3.11 -12.45 11.30
CA GLU A 96 -3.25 -13.77 10.67
C GLU A 96 -3.49 -13.67 9.17
N ILE A 97 -4.31 -12.72 8.72
CA ILE A 97 -4.53 -12.45 7.29
C ILE A 97 -3.22 -12.03 6.62
N LEU A 98 -2.44 -11.14 7.24
CA LEU A 98 -1.14 -10.71 6.70
C LEU A 98 -0.13 -11.87 6.62
N GLU A 99 -0.10 -12.75 7.62
CA GLU A 99 0.74 -13.96 7.58
C GLU A 99 0.31 -14.91 6.46
N GLY A 100 -1.00 -15.09 6.27
CA GLY A 100 -1.57 -15.87 5.16
C GLY A 100 -1.22 -15.28 3.79
N LEU A 101 -1.33 -13.97 3.61
CA LEU A 101 -0.94 -13.27 2.38
C LEU A 101 0.57 -13.40 2.11
N LYS A 102 1.40 -13.30 3.15
CA LYS A 102 2.85 -13.49 3.03
C LYS A 102 3.20 -14.90 2.57
N SER A 103 2.54 -15.91 3.15
CA SER A 103 2.72 -17.30 2.73
C SER A 103 2.24 -17.54 1.30
N GLY A 104 1.08 -17.01 0.94
CA GLY A 104 0.56 -17.10 -0.43
C GLY A 104 1.47 -16.43 -1.45
N ASN A 105 2.04 -15.27 -1.12
CA ASN A 105 3.01 -14.59 -1.97
C ASN A 105 4.31 -15.41 -2.12
N ALA A 106 4.80 -16.04 -1.05
CA ALA A 106 5.97 -16.91 -1.12
C ALA A 106 5.75 -18.10 -2.06
N VAL A 107 4.59 -18.78 -1.97
CA VAL A 107 4.22 -19.88 -2.87
C VAL A 107 4.08 -19.38 -4.32
N LEU A 108 3.47 -18.21 -4.52
CA LEU A 108 3.34 -17.63 -5.86
C LEU A 108 4.72 -17.32 -6.48
N ASN A 109 5.67 -16.84 -5.69
CA ASN A 109 7.03 -16.60 -6.15
C ASN A 109 7.77 -17.90 -6.51
N GLU A 110 7.52 -18.98 -5.77
CA GLU A 110 8.07 -20.30 -6.07
C GLU A 110 7.50 -20.84 -7.39
N ILE A 111 6.17 -20.78 -7.57
CA ILE A 111 5.50 -21.16 -8.83
C ILE A 111 6.04 -20.33 -10.00
N HIS A 112 6.21 -19.01 -9.83
CA HIS A 112 6.76 -18.16 -10.88
C HIS A 112 8.19 -18.55 -11.24
N LYS A 113 8.99 -18.95 -10.25
CA LYS A 113 10.37 -19.40 -10.48
C LYS A 113 10.40 -20.71 -11.25
N GLU A 114 9.62 -21.71 -10.85
CA GLU A 114 9.52 -23.00 -11.55
C GLU A 114 9.00 -22.82 -12.98
N THR A 115 7.88 -22.10 -13.15
CA THR A 115 7.31 -21.80 -14.47
C THR A 115 8.31 -21.07 -15.38
N SER A 116 9.09 -20.12 -14.83
CA SER A 116 10.08 -19.39 -15.63
C SER A 116 11.25 -20.26 -16.08
N VAL A 117 11.66 -21.25 -15.27
CA VAL A 117 12.75 -22.18 -15.64
C VAL A 117 12.25 -23.16 -16.69
N GLU A 118 11.09 -23.79 -16.48
CA GLU A 118 10.48 -24.70 -17.45
C GLU A 118 10.19 -24.02 -18.80
N ALA A 119 9.69 -22.79 -18.77
CA ALA A 119 9.45 -22.01 -19.98
C ALA A 119 10.74 -21.65 -20.73
N VAL A 120 11.84 -21.39 -20.00
CA VAL A 120 13.16 -21.13 -20.60
C VAL A 120 13.77 -22.40 -21.18
N GLU A 121 13.72 -23.54 -20.46
CA GLU A 121 14.22 -24.82 -20.96
C GLU A 121 13.49 -25.24 -22.23
N LYS A 122 12.15 -25.16 -22.24
CA LYS A 122 11.36 -25.49 -23.43
C LYS A 122 11.69 -24.59 -24.62
N LEU A 123 11.90 -23.30 -24.40
CA LEU A 123 12.28 -22.36 -25.47
C LEU A 123 13.68 -22.69 -26.03
N MET A 124 14.61 -23.10 -25.17
CA MET A 124 15.95 -23.52 -25.61
C MET A 124 15.90 -24.81 -26.44
N ASP A 125 15.08 -25.78 -26.03
CA ASP A 125 14.86 -27.02 -26.78
C ASP A 125 14.20 -26.74 -28.14
N ASP A 126 13.11 -25.96 -28.17
CA ASP A 126 12.42 -25.57 -29.42
C ASP A 126 13.37 -24.82 -30.38
N THR A 127 14.27 -23.98 -29.84
CA THR A 127 15.26 -23.24 -30.63
C THR A 127 16.36 -24.15 -31.15
N ALA A 128 16.84 -25.09 -30.33
CA ALA A 128 17.85 -26.06 -30.73
C ALA A 128 17.31 -27.01 -31.82
N GLU A 129 16.05 -27.44 -31.70
CA GLU A 129 15.35 -28.24 -32.72
C GLU A 129 15.18 -27.45 -34.02
N ALA A 130 14.78 -26.18 -33.95
CA ALA A 130 14.67 -25.32 -35.13
C ALA A 130 16.02 -25.11 -35.84
N ILE A 131 17.11 -24.92 -35.08
CA ILE A 131 18.46 -24.82 -35.64
C ILE A 131 18.89 -26.14 -36.28
N ALA A 132 18.62 -27.27 -35.63
CA ALA A 132 18.93 -28.60 -36.17
C ALA A 132 18.17 -28.87 -37.47
N TYR A 133 16.88 -28.54 -37.51
CA TYR A 133 16.05 -28.65 -38.71
C TYR A 133 16.54 -27.73 -39.84
N GLN A 134 16.96 -26.50 -39.53
CA GLN A 134 17.56 -25.61 -40.52
C GLN A 134 18.86 -26.18 -41.08
N ASN A 135 19.73 -26.72 -40.22
CA ASN A 135 20.97 -27.35 -40.66
C ASN A 135 20.71 -28.61 -41.50
N GLU A 136 19.67 -29.38 -41.20
CA GLU A 136 19.23 -30.53 -42.00
C GLU A 136 18.73 -30.08 -43.38
N ILE A 137 17.96 -29.00 -43.46
CA ILE A 137 17.57 -28.38 -44.73
C ILE A 137 18.80 -27.92 -45.50
N ASP A 138 19.74 -27.24 -44.84
CA ASP A 138 20.96 -26.73 -45.46
C ASP A 138 21.81 -27.89 -46.00
N GLU A 139 21.98 -28.98 -45.24
CA GLU A 139 22.71 -30.18 -45.66
C GLU A 139 22.02 -30.89 -46.84
N MET A 140 20.68 -30.99 -46.81
CA MET A 140 19.90 -31.52 -47.94
C MET A 140 20.04 -30.65 -49.18
N LEU A 141 20.03 -29.33 -49.04
CA LEU A 141 20.14 -28.38 -50.14
C LEU A 141 21.55 -28.44 -50.76
N THR A 142 22.60 -28.43 -49.94
CA THR A 142 23.99 -28.59 -50.39
C THR A 142 24.24 -29.97 -51.00
N GLY A 143 23.59 -31.03 -50.50
CA GLY A 143 23.70 -32.38 -51.06
C GLY A 143 23.00 -32.58 -52.42
N LEU A 144 22.09 -31.68 -52.80
CA LEU A 144 21.33 -31.73 -54.05
C LEU A 144 21.88 -30.80 -55.14
N MET A 145 22.73 -29.84 -54.79
CA MET A 145 23.33 -28.89 -55.74
C MET A 145 24.58 -29.46 -56.40
N THR A 146 24.71 -29.29 -57.70
CA THR A 146 25.97 -29.54 -58.41
C THR A 146 26.82 -28.26 -58.44
N SER A 147 28.13 -28.38 -58.66
CA SER A 147 29.02 -27.22 -58.72
C SER A 147 28.67 -26.24 -59.85
N GLU A 148 28.01 -26.69 -60.92
CA GLU A 148 27.48 -25.80 -61.97
C GLU A 148 26.25 -25.00 -61.47
N ASP A 149 25.36 -25.62 -60.69
CA ASP A 149 24.20 -24.94 -60.10
C ASP A 149 24.63 -23.88 -59.08
N GLU A 150 25.68 -24.16 -58.29
CA GLU A 150 26.27 -23.20 -57.35
C GLU A 150 26.87 -21.98 -58.06
N GLU A 151 27.55 -22.18 -59.20
CA GLU A 151 28.10 -21.08 -60.01
C GLU A 151 27.00 -20.22 -60.66
N GLU A 152 25.91 -20.83 -61.15
CA GLU A 152 24.77 -20.11 -61.72
C GLU A 152 24.05 -19.25 -60.67
N ILE A 153 23.82 -19.80 -59.47
CA ILE A 153 23.19 -19.08 -58.36
C ILE A 153 24.08 -17.96 -57.83
N MET A 154 25.40 -18.18 -57.71
CA MET A 154 26.34 -17.13 -57.33
C MET A 154 26.30 -15.95 -58.30
N LYS A 155 26.19 -16.24 -59.60
CA LYS A 155 26.04 -15.22 -60.63
C LYS A 155 24.71 -14.47 -60.51
N GLU A 156 23.59 -15.18 -60.29
CA GLU A 156 22.28 -14.54 -60.05
C GLU A 156 22.28 -13.66 -58.80
N LEU A 157 22.94 -14.11 -57.73
CA LEU A 157 23.10 -13.35 -56.48
C LEU A 157 23.92 -12.06 -56.69
N ASP A 158 25.00 -12.14 -57.47
CA ASP A 158 25.80 -10.97 -57.84
C ASP A 158 24.99 -9.99 -58.70
N GLU A 159 24.17 -10.48 -59.64
CA GLU A 159 23.26 -9.65 -60.45
C GLU A 159 22.19 -8.96 -59.58
N LEU A 160 21.58 -9.65 -58.60
CA LEU A 160 20.63 -9.05 -57.66
C LEU A 160 21.29 -8.00 -56.76
N ARG A 161 22.52 -8.25 -56.31
CA ARG A 161 23.31 -7.30 -55.53
C ARG A 161 23.62 -6.04 -56.33
N GLU A 162 24.00 -6.19 -57.60
CA GLU A 162 24.23 -5.06 -58.50
C GLU A 162 22.93 -4.28 -58.80
N GLN A 163 21.79 -4.96 -58.88
CA GLN A 163 20.47 -4.34 -59.04
C GLN A 163 20.05 -3.52 -57.82
N GLU A 164 20.22 -4.04 -56.59
CA GLU A 164 19.96 -3.29 -55.36
C GLU A 164 20.91 -2.09 -55.22
N LEU A 165 22.21 -2.28 -55.49
CA LEU A 165 23.19 -1.20 -55.42
C LEU A 165 22.94 -0.10 -56.48
N SER A 166 22.38 -0.47 -57.64
CA SER A 166 21.97 0.47 -58.69
C SER A 166 20.65 1.18 -58.38
N ALA A 167 19.79 0.60 -57.55
CA ALA A 167 18.52 1.20 -57.12
C ALA A 167 18.69 2.23 -55.98
N GLU A 168 19.80 2.19 -55.24
CA GLU A 168 20.02 3.02 -54.04
C GLU A 168 21.02 4.19 -54.18
N LEU A 169 21.51 4.52 -55.39
CA LEU A 169 22.32 5.73 -55.60
C LEU A 169 21.52 6.85 -56.28
N PRO A 170 20.89 7.78 -55.52
CA PRO A 170 20.34 9.01 -56.09
C PRO A 170 21.46 9.97 -56.53
N ASP A 171 21.28 10.56 -57.71
CA ASP A 171 22.16 11.60 -58.27
C ASP A 171 22.21 12.82 -57.33
N VAL A 172 23.40 13.31 -56.98
CA VAL A 172 23.58 14.36 -55.96
C VAL A 172 22.98 15.68 -56.49
N PRO A 173 21.90 16.22 -55.91
CA PRO A 173 21.25 17.41 -56.47
C PRO A 173 22.10 18.66 -56.25
N ASN A 174 22.63 19.24 -57.34
CA ASN A 174 23.44 20.45 -57.32
C ASN A 174 22.59 21.75 -57.46
N ASN A 175 21.47 21.83 -56.72
CA ASN A 175 20.53 22.95 -56.84
C ASN A 175 20.77 23.99 -55.73
N LYS A 176 21.04 25.25 -56.10
CA LYS A 176 21.15 26.38 -55.17
C LYS A 176 19.83 26.55 -54.39
N LEU A 177 19.93 26.67 -53.06
CA LEU A 177 18.78 26.87 -52.19
C LEU A 177 18.06 28.19 -52.51
N PRO A 178 16.71 28.21 -52.49
CA PRO A 178 15.93 29.43 -52.68
C PRO A 178 15.99 30.35 -51.45
N GLU A 179 16.24 31.64 -51.69
CA GLU A 179 16.14 32.69 -50.67
C GLU A 179 14.68 32.86 -50.23
N VAL A 180 14.43 32.80 -48.92
CA VAL A 180 13.11 32.98 -48.31
C VAL A 180 12.92 34.46 -47.99
N ASP A 181 11.99 35.12 -48.69
CA ASP A 181 11.51 36.47 -48.35
C ASP A 181 10.78 36.45 -47.00
N ILE A 182 11.39 37.07 -46.00
CA ILE A 182 10.83 37.24 -44.66
C ILE A 182 9.80 38.38 -44.73
N VAL A 183 8.51 38.05 -44.89
CA VAL A 183 7.43 39.04 -44.78
C VAL A 183 6.91 39.06 -43.34
N ASP A 184 7.25 40.15 -42.65
CA ASP A 184 6.89 40.50 -41.28
C ASP A 184 5.39 40.31 -40.95
N LYS A 185 5.11 39.48 -39.95
CA LYS A 185 4.03 39.63 -38.95
C LYS A 185 4.10 38.52 -37.89
N LEU A 186 5.07 38.63 -36.98
CA LEU A 186 4.97 38.01 -35.65
C LEU A 186 4.33 39.02 -34.68
N PRO A 187 3.40 38.61 -33.81
CA PRO A 187 2.86 39.48 -32.75
C PRO A 187 3.96 39.83 -31.73
N GLU A 188 3.98 41.09 -31.30
CA GLU A 188 5.01 41.66 -30.42
C GLU A 188 5.13 40.92 -29.09
N VAL A 189 6.36 40.54 -28.76
CA VAL A 189 6.75 40.01 -27.46
C VAL A 189 6.78 41.18 -26.47
N PRO A 190 6.11 41.11 -25.30
CA PRO A 190 6.04 42.23 -24.36
C PRO A 190 7.42 42.62 -23.84
N THR A 191 7.87 43.81 -24.23
CA THR A 191 9.08 44.49 -23.76
C THR A 191 8.77 45.36 -22.56
N HIS A 192 8.68 44.75 -21.37
CA HIS A 192 8.88 45.51 -20.14
C HIS A 192 9.78 44.75 -19.17
N ALA A 193 11.00 45.27 -19.00
CA ALA A 193 11.95 44.84 -17.98
C ALA A 193 11.35 45.10 -16.58
N PRO A 194 11.46 44.16 -15.62
CA PRO A 194 11.02 44.40 -14.26
C PRO A 194 12.01 45.33 -13.57
N SER A 195 11.64 46.61 -13.46
CA SER A 195 12.31 47.54 -12.56
C SER A 195 11.97 47.16 -11.13
N GLY A 196 12.98 46.69 -10.39
CA GLY A 196 12.88 46.47 -8.96
C GLY A 196 12.80 47.79 -8.19
N GLY A 197 12.03 47.81 -7.10
CA GLY A 197 12.17 48.86 -6.10
C GLY A 197 11.00 49.06 -5.14
N LYS A 198 11.00 48.25 -4.07
CA LYS A 198 10.49 48.54 -2.70
C LYS A 198 8.96 48.65 -2.61
N GLU A 199 8.28 47.96 -1.67
CA GLU A 199 8.44 48.21 -0.24
C GLU A 199 7.85 47.07 0.63
N ALA A 200 8.67 46.65 1.60
CA ALA A 200 8.33 46.19 2.95
C ALA A 200 7.37 45.00 3.15
N ALA A 201 7.98 43.82 3.21
CA ALA A 201 7.58 42.80 4.17
C ALA A 201 7.85 43.27 5.61
N LYS A 202 6.84 43.21 6.48
CA LYS A 202 7.02 43.10 7.94
C LYS A 202 6.84 41.63 8.33
N PRO A 203 7.88 40.94 8.84
CA PRO A 203 7.82 39.54 9.21
C PRO A 203 7.28 39.34 10.63
N SER A 204 6.65 38.18 10.83
CA SER A 204 6.23 37.69 12.13
C SER A 204 7.44 37.48 13.04
N LYS A 205 7.24 37.83 14.31
CA LYS A 205 8.16 37.62 15.41
C LYS A 205 8.48 36.14 15.64
N GLU A 206 9.65 35.96 16.27
CA GLU A 206 10.03 34.88 17.18
C GLU A 206 10.52 33.56 16.57
N ARG A 207 11.85 33.45 16.44
CA ARG A 207 12.61 32.44 17.20
C ARG A 207 14.06 32.86 17.41
N GLN A 208 14.41 32.89 18.70
CA GLN A 208 15.74 32.61 19.27
C GLN A 208 16.81 33.70 19.17
N ALA A 209 16.84 34.50 20.25
CA ALA A 209 18.08 34.84 20.91
C ALA A 209 18.84 33.56 21.30
N MET A 210 20.09 33.46 20.89
CA MET A 210 21.23 32.89 21.64
C MET A 210 22.41 32.78 20.67
N LEU A 211 23.37 33.71 20.78
CA LEU A 211 24.83 33.48 20.80
C LEU A 211 25.57 34.76 20.37
N ALA A 212 26.52 35.14 21.22
CA ALA A 212 27.49 36.24 21.14
C ALA A 212 26.99 37.63 21.56
#